data_AF-A0A969SQZ3-F1
#
_entry.id   AF-A0A969SQZ3-F1
#
_cell.length_a   1.000
_cell.length_b   1.000
_cell.length_c   1.000
_cell.angle_alpha   90.00
_cell.angle_beta   90.00
_cell.angle_gamma   90.00
#
_symmetry.space_group_name_H-M   'P 1'
#
loop_
_entity.id
_entity.type
_entity.pdbx_description
1 polymer ?
#
loop_
_entity_poly.entity_id
_entity_poly.type
_entity_poly.pdbx_seq_one_letter_code
_entity_poly.pdbx_strand_id
1 'polypeptide(L)'
;GIDSITDFTKGSDKIVLDKSTFRALKSSVGNGFSIGSEFAIVTSDAAAATSAAKIVYNRGSGDIFYNENGALAGFGTGAQFAELTTSPLLSASDFVLRA
;
A
#
# COMPACT_ATOMS: atom_id res chain seq x y z
N GLY A 1 -13.02 -7.70 3.01
CA GLY A 1 -13.71 -6.61 2.30
C GLY A 1 -12.68 -5.59 1.86
N ILE A 2 -13.12 -4.49 1.26
CA ILE A 2 -12.29 -3.32 1.03
C ILE A 2 -12.66 -2.31 2.13
N ASP A 3 -11.67 -1.84 2.88
CA ASP A 3 -11.89 -0.85 3.93
C ASP A 3 -11.91 0.56 3.33
N SER A 4 -12.80 1.43 3.82
CA SER A 4 -12.87 2.83 3.40
C SER A 4 -12.46 3.74 4.57
N ILE A 5 -11.46 4.58 4.34
CA ILE A 5 -10.88 5.49 5.34
C ILE A 5 -11.17 6.92 4.88
N THR A 6 -12.01 7.63 5.63
CA THR A 6 -12.64 8.86 5.16
C THR A 6 -11.96 10.15 5.59
N ASP A 7 -11.06 10.10 6.58
CA ASP A 7 -10.52 11.27 7.27
C ASP A 7 -9.03 11.14 7.63
N PHE A 8 -8.27 10.36 6.84
CA PHE A 8 -6.85 10.14 7.07
C PHE A 8 -6.07 11.47 7.13
N THR A 9 -5.48 11.75 8.29
CA THR A 9 -4.71 12.95 8.58
C THR A 9 -3.22 12.64 8.58
N LYS A 10 -2.53 13.05 7.51
CA LYS A 10 -1.09 12.86 7.38
C LYS A 10 -0.33 13.47 8.55
N GLY A 11 0.67 12.74 9.06
CA GLY A 11 1.50 13.16 10.18
C GLY A 11 0.89 12.88 11.56
N SER A 12 -0.42 12.60 11.63
CA SER A 12 -1.11 12.09 12.82
C SER A 12 -1.36 10.59 12.69
N ASP A 13 -2.01 10.19 11.61
CA ASP A 13 -2.53 8.83 11.45
C ASP A 13 -1.51 7.91 10.80
N LYS A 14 -1.70 6.59 11.02
CA LYS A 14 -0.86 5.53 10.45
C LYS A 14 -1.70 4.39 9.88
N ILE A 15 -1.26 3.84 8.77
CA ILE A 15 -1.77 2.61 8.20
C ILE A 15 -0.91 1.45 8.70
N VAL A 16 -1.46 0.61 9.56
CA VAL A 16 -0.73 -0.52 10.15
C VAL A 16 -0.94 -1.76 9.28
N LEU A 17 0.16 -2.33 8.76
CA LEU A 17 0.15 -3.53 7.95
C LEU A 17 0.74 -4.70 8.72
N ASP A 18 -0.02 -5.79 8.77
CA ASP A 18 0.39 -7.02 9.43
C ASP A 18 1.13 -7.94 8.45
N LYS A 19 2.37 -8.30 8.75
CA LYS A 19 3.19 -9.15 7.87
C LYS A 19 2.70 -10.59 7.78
N SER A 20 1.84 -11.03 8.72
CA SER A 20 1.17 -12.33 8.59
C SER A 20 0.14 -12.33 7.44
N THR A 21 -0.44 -11.17 7.13
CA THR A 21 -1.33 -10.94 5.98
C THR A 21 -0.56 -10.61 4.72
N PHE A 22 0.33 -9.60 4.78
CA PHE A 22 1.07 -9.08 3.62
C PHE A 22 2.43 -9.79 3.45
N ARG A 23 2.40 -11.11 3.27
CA ARG A 23 3.58 -12.02 3.36
C ARG A 23 4.68 -11.77 2.34
N ALA A 24 4.39 -11.06 1.24
CA ALA A 24 5.39 -10.66 0.26
C ALA A 24 6.33 -9.56 0.79
N LEU A 25 5.91 -8.81 1.82
CA LEU A 25 6.74 -7.77 2.45
C LEU A 25 7.96 -8.35 3.17
N LYS A 26 9.14 -7.87 2.80
CA LYS A 26 10.44 -8.23 3.35
C LYS A 26 11.00 -7.15 4.26
N SER A 27 10.46 -5.93 4.24
CA SER A 27 10.82 -4.85 5.17
C SER A 27 10.72 -5.27 6.63
N SER A 28 11.61 -4.74 7.48
CA SER A 28 11.60 -5.00 8.92
C SER A 28 10.34 -4.43 9.59
N VAL A 29 9.92 -5.02 10.71
CA VAL A 29 8.87 -4.46 11.57
C VAL A 29 9.31 -3.08 12.06
N GLY A 30 8.40 -2.11 12.06
CA GLY A 30 8.67 -0.73 12.45
C GLY A 30 7.95 0.31 11.59
N ASN A 31 8.36 1.56 11.74
CA ASN A 31 7.79 2.68 10.98
C ASN A 31 8.30 2.68 9.54
N GLY A 32 7.36 2.61 8.59
CA GLY A 32 7.59 2.59 7.15
C GLY A 32 8.22 1.31 6.61
N PHE A 33 8.75 1.41 5.39
CA PHE A 33 9.35 0.30 4.66
C PHE A 33 10.88 0.42 4.70
N SER A 34 11.56 -0.56 5.30
CA SER A 34 13.03 -0.61 5.27
C SER A 34 13.58 -0.95 3.87
N ILE A 35 12.73 -1.45 2.98
CA ILE A 35 13.02 -1.69 1.57
C ILE A 35 12.19 -0.71 0.75
N GLY A 36 12.82 0.35 0.25
CA GLY A 36 12.11 1.47 -0.40
C GLY A 36 11.31 1.08 -1.64
N SER A 37 11.69 -0.01 -2.33
CA SER A 37 10.96 -0.53 -3.50
C SER A 37 9.67 -1.27 -3.14
N GLU A 38 9.34 -1.47 -1.86
CA GLU A 38 8.12 -2.16 -1.45
C GLU A 38 6.89 -1.26 -1.39
N PHE A 39 7.07 0.06 -1.48
CA PHE A 39 5.99 1.03 -1.58
C PHE A 39 6.13 1.88 -2.84
N ALA A 40 5.03 2.06 -3.57
CA ALA A 40 4.97 2.96 -4.71
C ALA A 40 3.67 3.76 -4.72
N ILE A 41 3.76 4.95 -5.30
CA ILE A 41 2.60 5.79 -5.60
C ILE A 41 2.45 5.83 -7.13
N VAL A 42 1.23 5.58 -7.59
CA VAL A 42 0.85 5.61 -9.01
C VAL A 42 -0.39 6.49 -9.19
N THR A 43 -0.85 6.64 -10.44
CA THR A 43 -2.02 7.47 -10.79
C THR A 43 -3.16 6.69 -11.44
N SER A 44 -3.04 5.36 -11.54
CA SER A 44 -4.11 4.48 -12.07
C SER A 44 -3.97 3.05 -11.56
N ASP A 45 -5.06 2.29 -11.57
CA ASP A 45 -5.07 0.88 -11.17
C ASP A 45 -4.28 0.00 -12.14
N ALA A 46 -4.28 0.37 -13.42
CA ALA A 46 -3.45 -0.32 -14.43
C ALA A 46 -1.95 -0.18 -14.13
N ALA A 47 -1.53 1.00 -13.67
CA ALA A 47 -0.16 1.21 -13.19
C ALA A 47 0.09 0.48 -11.87
N ALA A 48 -0.92 0.36 -11.00
CA ALA A 48 -0.81 -0.42 -9.76
C ALA A 48 -0.58 -1.91 -10.05
N ALA A 49 -1.35 -2.47 -10.98
CA ALA A 49 -1.31 -3.88 -11.42
C ALA A 49 -0.07 -4.24 -12.26
N THR A 50 0.84 -3.30 -12.49
CA THR A 50 2.12 -3.53 -13.19
C THR A 50 3.33 -2.99 -12.41
N SER A 51 3.10 -2.44 -11.22
CA SER A 51 4.15 -1.91 -10.35
C SER A 51 5.04 -3.02 -9.77
N ALA A 52 6.32 -2.76 -9.55
CA ALA A 52 7.19 -3.72 -8.85
C ALA A 52 6.99 -3.74 -7.32
N ALA A 53 6.35 -2.70 -6.76
CA ALA A 53 6.15 -2.56 -5.33
C ALA A 53 5.08 -3.50 -4.77
N LYS A 54 5.10 -3.73 -3.45
CA LYS A 54 4.19 -4.65 -2.76
C LYS A 54 2.95 -3.95 -2.22
N ILE A 55 3.11 -2.72 -1.75
CA ILE A 55 2.01 -1.84 -1.41
C ILE A 55 2.01 -0.72 -2.44
N VAL A 56 0.91 -0.60 -3.17
CA VAL A 56 0.80 0.38 -4.25
C VAL A 56 -0.39 1.26 -3.97
N TYR A 57 -0.15 2.56 -3.85
CA TYR A 57 -1.17 3.56 -3.64
C TYR A 57 -1.48 4.26 -4.96
N ASN A 58 -2.71 4.12 -5.45
CA ASN A 58 -3.22 4.92 -6.55
C ASN A 58 -3.72 6.27 -6.02
N ARG A 59 -2.93 7.32 -6.20
CA ARG A 59 -3.30 8.69 -5.77
C ARG A 59 -4.45 9.27 -6.59
N GLY A 60 -4.75 8.71 -7.77
CA GLY A 60 -5.86 9.16 -8.61
C GLY A 60 -7.23 8.82 -8.01
N SER A 61 -7.36 7.64 -7.40
CA SER A 61 -8.62 7.16 -6.80
C SER A 61 -8.60 7.12 -5.27
N GLY A 62 -7.43 7.02 -4.65
CA GLY A 62 -7.32 6.78 -3.21
C GLY A 62 -7.08 5.30 -2.86
N ASP A 63 -7.11 4.40 -3.85
CA ASP A 63 -7.03 2.96 -3.64
C ASP A 63 -5.63 2.51 -3.20
N ILE A 64 -5.60 1.57 -2.26
CA ILE A 64 -4.38 0.91 -1.81
C ILE A 64 -4.48 -0.58 -2.15
N PHE A 65 -3.50 -1.03 -2.91
CA PHE A 65 -3.38 -2.39 -3.40
C PHE A 65 -2.26 -3.14 -2.71
N TYR A 66 -2.50 -4.41 -2.43
CA TYR A 66 -1.44 -5.38 -2.20
C TYR A 66 -1.10 -6.05 -3.53
N ASN A 67 0.07 -5.73 -4.07
CA ASN A 67 0.61 -6.35 -5.26
C ASN A 67 1.60 -7.46 -4.88
N GLU A 68 1.07 -8.66 -4.69
CA GLU A 68 1.82 -9.82 -4.20
C GLU A 68 2.90 -10.25 -5.20
N ASN A 69 2.54 -10.34 -6.48
CA ASN A 69 3.40 -10.82 -7.56
C ASN A 69 4.32 -9.74 -8.18
N GLY A 70 4.24 -8.48 -7.72
CA GLY A 70 5.15 -7.41 -8.13
C GLY A 70 4.98 -7.04 -9.60
N ALA A 71 6.08 -6.95 -10.35
CA ALA A 71 6.07 -6.47 -11.74
C ALA A 71 5.35 -7.41 -12.74
N LEU A 72 4.89 -8.58 -12.29
CA LEU A 72 4.04 -9.44 -13.10
C LEU A 72 2.64 -8.83 -13.20
N ALA A 73 2.00 -8.96 -14.36
CA ALA A 73 0.67 -8.38 -14.59
C ALA A 73 -0.36 -8.85 -13.54
N GLY A 74 -1.18 -7.92 -13.06
CA GLY A 74 -2.18 -8.15 -12.02
C GLY A 74 -1.62 -7.93 -10.62
N PHE A 75 -2.28 -8.53 -9.62
CA PHE A 75 -1.88 -8.44 -8.21
C PHE A 75 -1.49 -9.80 -7.61
N GLY A 76 -1.40 -10.85 -8.43
CA GLY A 76 -1.17 -12.23 -7.98
C GLY A 76 -2.38 -12.71 -7.18
N THR A 77 -2.14 -13.15 -5.94
CA THR A 77 -3.24 -13.42 -4.99
C THR A 77 -3.66 -12.20 -4.17
N GLY A 78 -3.05 -11.04 -4.44
CA GLY A 78 -3.41 -9.76 -3.83
C GLY A 78 -4.60 -9.09 -4.51
N ALA A 79 -4.97 -7.93 -3.98
CA ALA A 79 -6.08 -7.10 -4.48
C ALA A 79 -6.02 -5.72 -3.83
N GLN A 80 -6.97 -4.85 -4.19
CA GLN A 80 -7.32 -3.69 -3.37
C GLN A 80 -7.76 -4.18 -1.99
N PHE A 81 -7.25 -3.53 -0.94
CA PHE A 81 -7.67 -3.82 0.43
C PHE A 81 -8.17 -2.58 1.18
N ALA A 82 -7.80 -1.38 0.75
CA ALA A 82 -8.26 -0.14 1.35
C ALA A 82 -8.44 0.98 0.31
N GLU A 83 -9.20 1.99 0.68
CA GLU A 83 -9.39 3.25 -0.05
C GLU A 83 -9.26 4.41 0.93
N LEU A 84 -8.47 5.43 0.58
CA LEU A 84 -8.44 6.73 1.24
C LEU A 84 -9.28 7.72 0.44
N THR A 85 -10.50 8.01 0.88
CA THR A 85 -11.47 8.77 0.05
C THR A 85 -11.04 10.22 -0.21
N THR A 86 -10.11 10.76 0.58
CA THR A 86 -9.55 12.11 0.41
C THR A 86 -8.30 12.14 -0.45
N SER A 87 -7.82 10.97 -0.93
CA SER A 87 -6.62 10.79 -1.75
C SER A 87 -5.40 11.61 -1.27
N PRO A 88 -5.03 11.54 0.03
CA PRO A 88 -3.93 12.33 0.57
C PRO A 88 -2.59 11.96 -0.07
N LEU A 89 -1.62 12.87 -0.04
CA LEU A 89 -0.26 12.56 -0.47
C LEU A 89 0.44 11.69 0.59
N LEU A 90 0.46 10.37 0.40
CA LEU A 90 1.16 9.47 1.30
C LEU A 90 2.68 9.49 1.11
N SER A 91 3.40 9.00 2.11
CA SER A 91 4.80 8.58 2.05
C SER A 91 4.99 7.28 2.82
N ALA A 92 6.14 6.62 2.65
CA ALA A 92 6.46 5.38 3.37
C ALA A 92 6.28 5.52 4.90
N SER A 93 6.58 6.69 5.45
CA SER A 93 6.41 7.01 6.88
C SER A 93 4.96 6.94 7.38
N ASP A 94 3.97 6.97 6.51
CA ASP A 94 2.55 6.90 6.89
C ASP A 94 2.10 5.45 7.18
N PHE A 95 2.98 4.48 6.94
CA PHE A 95 2.77 3.07 7.22
C PHE A 95 3.55 2.59 8.44
N VAL A 96 3.05 1.56 9.13
CA VAL A 96 3.76 0.83 10.17
C VAL A 96 3.64 -0.66 9.88
N LEU A 97 4.76 -1.39 9.88
CA LEU A 97 4.78 -2.83 9.70
C LEU A 97 4.85 -3.52 11.06
N ARG A 98 3.98 -4.51 11.29
CA ARG A 98 3.99 -5.34 12.50
C ARG A 98 4.00 -6.84 12.18
N ALA A 99 4.31 -7.65 13.19
CA ALA A 99 4.31 -9.12 13.13
C ALA A 99 3.12 -9.70 13.89
#